data_AF-A0A382RTD2-F1
#
_entry.id   AF-A0A382RTD2-F1
#
_cell.length_a   1.000
_cell.length_b   1.000
_cell.length_c   1.000
_cell.angle_alpha   90.00
_cell.angle_beta   90.00
_cell.angle_gamma   90.00
#
_symmetry.space_group_name_H-M   'P 1'
#
loop_
_entity.id
_entity.type
_entity.pdbx_description
1 polymer ?
#
loop_
_entity_poly.entity_id
_entity_poly.type
_entity_poly.pdbx_seq_one_letter_code
_entity_poly.pdbx_strand_id
1 'polypeptide(L)'
;MMVPAHLLSGMVCLHLGQMSVKCKDGRLRWSNNLPTWTWLAIGLVYAFLSHAVIDTLAIFTYHDCSPSGSLFSRSVFWGWMLSGAIIVAWGLWVDIHYGYGMLMAIIYDLWDHYLLRF
;
A
#
# COMPACT_ATOMS: atom_id res chain seq x y z
N MET A 1 9.21 -2.50 -8.91
CA MET A 1 8.26 -2.16 -7.83
C MET A 1 7.57 -0.85 -8.17
N MET A 2 6.24 -0.84 -8.22
CA MET A 2 5.47 0.37 -8.52
C MET A 2 5.08 1.05 -7.19
N VAL A 3 6.10 1.53 -6.44
CA VAL A 3 5.98 2.04 -5.05
C VAL A 3 4.74 2.93 -4.82
N PRO A 4 4.43 3.91 -5.71
CA PRO A 4 3.26 4.77 -5.52
C PRO A 4 1.93 4.00 -5.42
N ALA A 5 1.79 2.93 -6.21
CA ALA A 5 0.57 2.14 -6.25
C ALA A 5 0.37 1.34 -4.95
N HIS A 6 1.44 0.72 -4.42
CA HIS A 6 1.38 0.00 -3.15
C HIS A 6 1.06 0.93 -1.97
N LEU A 7 1.65 2.12 -1.95
CA LEU A 7 1.37 3.10 -0.90
C LEU A 7 -0.09 3.56 -0.94
N LEU A 8 -0.57 3.97 -2.12
CA LEU A 8 -1.95 4.42 -2.28
C LEU A 8 -2.96 3.30 -2.00
N SER A 9 -2.67 2.06 -2.39
CA SER A 9 -3.54 0.93 -2.06
C SER A 9 -3.59 0.68 -0.56
N GLY A 10 -2.45 0.78 0.14
CA GLY A 10 -2.41 0.70 1.60
C GLY A 10 -3.36 1.71 2.26
N MET A 11 -3.42 2.95 1.77
CA MET A 11 -4.35 3.98 2.24
C MET A 11 -5.81 3.60 1.95
N VAL A 12 -6.11 3.19 0.71
CA VAL A 12 -7.46 2.80 0.30
C VAL A 12 -7.95 1.60 1.10
N CYS A 13 -7.10 0.61 1.36
CA CYS A 13 -7.42 -0.59 2.11
C CYS A 13 -7.81 -0.28 3.56
N LEU A 14 -7.21 0.74 4.18
CA LEU A 14 -7.66 1.20 5.50
C LEU A 14 -9.06 1.80 5.46
N HIS A 15 -9.39 2.57 4.42
CA HIS A 15 -10.76 3.04 4.23
C HIS A 15 -11.75 1.91 4.01
N LEU A 16 -11.37 0.90 3.22
CA LEU A 16 -12.19 -0.30 3.05
C LEU A 16 -12.39 -1.02 4.39
N GLY A 17 -11.35 -1.13 5.21
CA GLY A 17 -11.46 -1.66 6.58
C GLY A 17 -12.44 -0.86 7.45
N GLN A 18 -12.43 0.48 7.36
CA GLN A 18 -13.40 1.34 8.03
C GLN A 18 -14.82 1.10 7.51
N MET A 19 -15.02 1.02 6.20
CA MET A 19 -16.33 0.76 5.57
C MET A 19 -16.88 -0.63 5.88
N SER A 20 -16.00 -1.61 6.12
CA SER A 20 -16.39 -2.96 6.54
C SER A 20 -16.94 -3.00 7.96
N VAL A 21 -16.54 -2.06 8.83
CA VAL A 21 -16.97 -2.04 10.25
C VAL A 21 -18.00 -0.95 10.54
N LYS A 22 -17.99 0.16 9.79
CA LYS A 22 -18.85 1.33 10.02
C LYS A 22 -19.73 1.63 8.81
N CYS A 23 -20.95 2.06 9.09
CA CYS A 23 -21.83 2.65 8.10
C CYS A 23 -21.44 4.10 7.80
N LYS A 24 -22.03 4.68 6.75
CA LYS A 24 -21.75 6.08 6.32
C LYS A 24 -22.06 7.11 7.43
N ASP A 25 -23.01 6.80 8.30
CA ASP A 25 -23.42 7.62 9.45
C ASP A 25 -22.54 7.40 10.70
N GLY A 26 -21.46 6.61 10.58
CA GLY A 26 -20.52 6.32 11.67
C GLY A 26 -20.97 5.23 12.64
N ARG A 27 -22.18 4.69 12.49
CA ARG A 27 -22.66 3.57 13.31
C ARG A 27 -21.92 2.29 12.97
N LEU A 28 -21.76 1.39 13.95
CA LEU A 28 -21.24 0.06 13.68
C LEU A 28 -22.19 -0.67 12.72
N ARG A 29 -21.64 -1.22 11.65
CA ARG A 29 -22.38 -2.01 10.65
C ARG A 29 -22.86 -3.33 11.22
N TRP A 30 -22.10 -3.89 12.16
CA TRP A 30 -22.40 -5.15 12.82
C TRP A 30 -22.85 -4.88 14.25
N SER A 31 -23.89 -5.57 14.73
CA SER A 31 -24.45 -5.44 16.10
C SER A 31 -23.51 -5.97 17.20
N ASN A 32 -22.37 -6.52 16.80
CA ASN A 32 -21.45 -7.17 17.73
C ASN A 32 -20.53 -6.10 18.33
N ASN A 33 -20.26 -6.19 19.64
CA ASN A 33 -19.27 -5.36 20.36
C ASN A 33 -17.83 -5.65 19.88
N LEU A 34 -17.57 -5.37 18.60
CA LEU A 34 -16.26 -5.53 18.01
C LEU A 34 -15.30 -4.51 18.64
N PRO A 35 -14.05 -4.92 18.91
CA PRO A 35 -13.03 -3.98 19.36
C PRO A 35 -12.90 -2.79 18.40
N THR A 36 -12.59 -1.62 18.96
CA THR A 36 -12.46 -0.38 18.20
C THR A 36 -11.36 -0.44 17.12
N TRP A 37 -10.42 -1.38 17.22
CA TRP A 37 -9.32 -1.60 16.27
C TRP A 37 -9.65 -2.60 15.15
N THR A 38 -10.83 -3.23 15.14
CA THR A 38 -11.18 -4.23 14.12
C THR A 38 -11.09 -3.70 12.69
N TRP A 39 -11.44 -2.43 12.47
CA TRP A 39 -11.32 -1.81 11.15
C TRP A 39 -9.88 -1.76 10.66
N LEU A 40 -8.92 -1.53 11.57
CA LEU A 40 -7.50 -1.45 11.26
C LEU A 40 -6.98 -2.84 10.87
N ALA A 41 -7.34 -3.87 11.63
CA ALA A 41 -6.96 -5.25 11.32
C ALA A 41 -7.49 -5.70 9.95
N ILE A 42 -8.78 -5.46 9.66
CA ILE A 42 -9.37 -5.76 8.35
C ILE A 42 -8.65 -4.96 7.25
N GLY A 43 -8.41 -3.67 7.47
CA GLY A 43 -7.71 -2.82 6.52
C GLY A 43 -6.28 -3.29 6.22
N LEU A 44 -5.55 -3.78 7.24
CA LEU A 44 -4.22 -4.36 7.06
C LEU A 44 -4.25 -5.68 6.27
N VAL A 45 -5.26 -6.53 6.49
CA VAL A 45 -5.48 -7.73 5.67
C VAL A 45 -5.78 -7.36 4.22
N TYR A 46 -6.59 -6.34 3.98
CA TYR A 46 -6.80 -5.84 2.61
C TYR A 46 -5.54 -5.24 2.00
N ALA A 47 -4.74 -4.49 2.78
CA ALA A 47 -3.47 -3.93 2.31
C ALA A 47 -2.50 -5.04 1.88
N PHE A 48 -2.39 -6.10 2.68
CA PHE A 48 -1.65 -7.31 2.34
C PHE A 48 -2.14 -7.94 1.02
N LEU A 49 -3.44 -8.16 0.87
CA LEU A 49 -3.99 -8.80 -0.34
C LEU A 49 -3.86 -7.90 -1.57
N SER A 50 -3.89 -6.57 -1.38
CA SER A 50 -3.76 -5.60 -2.46
C SER A 50 -2.41 -5.68 -3.16
N HIS A 51 -1.36 -6.11 -2.47
CA HIS A 51 -0.03 -6.28 -3.06
C HIS A 51 -0.06 -7.31 -4.20
N ALA A 52 -0.60 -8.51 -3.96
CA ALA A 52 -0.74 -9.52 -5.01
C ALA A 52 -1.55 -9.03 -6.22
N VAL A 53 -2.62 -8.25 -5.97
CA VAL A 53 -3.42 -7.65 -7.05
C VAL A 53 -2.58 -6.66 -7.86
N ILE A 54 -1.85 -5.76 -7.19
CA ILE A 54 -1.01 -4.78 -7.87
C ILE A 54 0.06 -5.48 -8.69
N ASP A 55 0.74 -6.47 -8.13
CA ASP A 55 1.83 -7.16 -8.82
C ASP A 55 1.33 -7.90 -10.05
N THR A 56 0.19 -8.59 -9.97
CA THR A 56 -0.42 -9.22 -11.17
C THR A 56 -0.75 -8.22 -12.28
N LEU A 57 -1.12 -6.99 -11.93
CA LEU A 57 -1.39 -5.92 -12.89
C LEU A 57 -0.10 -5.23 -13.37
N ALA A 58 0.96 -5.29 -12.57
CA ALA A 58 2.21 -4.57 -12.76
C ALA A 58 3.36 -5.45 -13.29
N ILE A 59 3.10 -6.71 -13.68
CA ILE A 59 4.08 -7.68 -14.22
C ILE A 59 5.02 -7.09 -15.29
N PHE A 60 4.56 -6.11 -16.09
CA PHE A 60 5.35 -5.49 -17.16
C PHE A 60 6.14 -4.23 -16.75
N THR A 61 6.13 -3.85 -15.48
CA THR A 61 6.65 -2.56 -14.99
C THR A 61 8.00 -2.72 -14.25
N TYR A 62 8.75 -3.78 -14.54
CA TYR A 62 10.08 -3.91 -13.93
C TYR A 62 11.05 -2.90 -14.53
N HIS A 63 11.55 -2.01 -13.69
CA HIS A 63 12.61 -1.06 -14.04
C HIS A 63 13.76 -1.21 -13.06
N ASP A 64 14.92 -1.53 -13.61
CA ASP A 64 16.11 -1.79 -12.83
C ASP A 64 16.80 -0.48 -12.42
N CYS A 65 17.29 -0.44 -11.18
CA CYS A 65 18.10 0.65 -10.64
C CYS A 65 19.56 0.56 -11.14
N SER A 66 19.92 -0.55 -11.82
CA SER A 66 21.26 -0.79 -12.31
C SER A 66 21.86 0.43 -13.05
N PRO A 67 23.09 0.85 -12.70
CA PRO A 67 23.77 1.96 -13.36
C PRO A 67 24.10 1.68 -14.84
N SER A 68 24.08 0.40 -15.26
CA SER A 68 24.22 -0.02 -16.67
C SER A 68 22.89 -0.09 -17.43
N GLY A 69 21.75 0.15 -16.77
CA GLY A 69 20.42 0.17 -17.40
C GLY A 69 20.17 1.40 -18.27
N SER A 70 19.11 1.36 -19.08
CA SER A 70 18.72 2.49 -19.93
C SER A 70 18.34 3.73 -19.11
N LEU A 71 18.58 4.93 -19.66
CA LEU A 71 18.19 6.20 -19.02
C LEU A 71 16.70 6.24 -18.69
N PHE A 72 15.86 5.68 -19.56
CA PHE A 72 14.43 5.56 -19.33
C PHE A 72 14.11 4.72 -18.09
N SER A 73 14.63 3.49 -18.00
CA SER A 73 14.41 2.60 -16.86
C SER A 73 14.82 3.26 -15.53
N ARG A 74 16.00 3.89 -15.52
CA ARG A 74 16.51 4.59 -14.34
C ARG A 74 15.62 5.77 -13.95
N SER A 75 15.15 6.55 -14.93
CA SER A 75 14.27 7.71 -14.67
C SER A 75 12.93 7.27 -14.09
N VAL A 76 12.34 6.19 -14.61
CA VAL A 76 11.07 5.67 -14.07
C VAL A 76 11.25 5.13 -12.66
N PHE A 77 12.31 4.34 -12.41
CA PHE A 77 12.63 3.83 -11.08
C PHE A 77 12.73 4.97 -10.05
N TRP A 78 13.56 5.98 -10.30
CA TRP A 78 13.73 7.10 -9.38
C TRP A 78 12.47 7.97 -9.29
N GLY A 79 11.71 8.10 -10.37
CA GLY A 79 10.41 8.77 -10.37
C GLY A 79 9.41 8.10 -9.44
N TRP A 80 9.37 6.76 -9.39
CA TRP A 80 8.54 6.01 -8.44
C TRP A 80 9.00 6.17 -7.00
N MET A 81 10.31 6.14 -6.76
CA MET A 81 10.85 6.38 -5.41
C MET A 81 10.49 7.77 -4.89
N LEU A 82 10.67 8.81 -5.71
CA LEU A 82 10.32 10.18 -5.35
C LEU A 82 8.81 10.34 -5.12
N SER A 83 7.99 9.80 -6.02
CA SER A 83 6.53 9.82 -5.89
C SER A 83 6.07 9.09 -4.62
N GLY A 84 6.70 7.97 -4.27
CA GLY A 84 6.43 7.25 -3.04
C GLY A 84 6.74 8.06 -1.79
N ALA A 85 7.90 8.74 -1.75
CA ALA A 85 8.25 9.63 -0.64
C ALA A 85 7.23 10.78 -0.46
N ILE A 86 6.77 11.37 -1.57
CA ILE A 86 5.72 12.41 -1.55
C ILE A 86 4.41 11.85 -0.99
N ILE A 87 3.99 10.66 -1.43
CA ILE A 87 2.76 10.01 -0.96
C ILE A 87 2.84 9.69 0.53
N VAL A 88 3.97 9.18 1.02
CA VAL A 88 4.17 8.92 2.46
C VAL A 88 4.05 10.21 3.26
N ALA A 89 4.76 11.26 2.85
CA ALA A 89 4.72 12.56 3.54
C ALA A 89 3.31 13.15 3.54
N TRP A 90 2.63 13.12 2.39
CA TRP A 90 1.26 13.60 2.26
C TRP A 90 0.27 12.76 3.09
N GLY A 91 0.33 11.43 2.99
CA GLY A 91 -0.55 10.53 3.71
C GLY A 91 -0.43 10.71 5.22
N LEU A 92 0.79 10.73 5.76
CA LEU A 92 1.00 10.94 7.20
C LEU A 92 0.57 12.34 7.67
N TRP A 93 0.63 13.35 6.79
CA TRP A 93 0.11 14.69 7.07
C TRP A 93 -1.42 14.73 7.11
N VAL A 94 -2.11 13.96 6.26
CA VAL A 94 -3.57 13.88 6.23
C VAL A 94 -4.11 13.06 7.40
N ASP A 95 -3.58 11.85 7.61
CA ASP A 95 -3.94 10.98 8.72
C ASP A 95 -2.80 10.01 9.04
N ILE A 96 -2.33 10.03 10.29
CA ILE A 96 -1.25 9.16 10.77
C ILE A 96 -1.57 7.67 10.59
N HIS A 97 -2.85 7.29 10.61
CA HIS A 97 -3.25 5.90 10.48
C HIS A 97 -2.94 5.34 9.08
N TYR A 98 -2.87 6.19 8.05
CA TYR A 98 -2.43 5.75 6.73
C TYR A 98 -1.04 5.14 6.74
N GLY A 99 -0.19 5.56 7.68
CA GLY A 99 1.13 4.97 7.92
C GLY A 99 1.07 3.45 8.11
N TYR A 100 0.05 2.92 8.80
CA TYR A 100 -0.07 1.48 9.03
C TYR A 100 -0.33 0.71 7.72
N GLY A 101 -1.23 1.20 6.89
CA GLY A 101 -1.57 0.58 5.61
C GLY A 101 -0.42 0.67 4.61
N MET A 102 0.21 1.84 4.52
CA MET A 102 1.40 2.08 3.69
C MET A 102 2.57 1.18 4.11
N LEU A 103 2.85 1.09 5.42
CA LEU A 103 3.91 0.24 5.94
C LEU A 103 3.66 -1.23 5.62
N MET A 104 2.42 -1.70 5.80
CA MET A 104 2.07 -3.10 5.51
C MET A 104 2.27 -3.45 4.04
N ALA A 105 1.86 -2.56 3.13
CA ALA A 105 2.04 -2.77 1.70
C ALA A 105 3.52 -2.77 1.28
N ILE A 106 4.33 -1.86 1.84
CA ILE A 106 5.78 -1.77 1.57
C ILE A 106 6.54 -2.97 2.15
N ILE A 107 6.21 -3.43 3.37
CA ILE A 107 6.87 -4.60 3.98
C ILE A 107 6.74 -5.81 3.05
N TYR A 108 5.57 -5.97 2.42
CA TYR A 108 5.32 -7.06 1.49
C TYR A 108 6.08 -6.92 0.18
N ASP A 109 6.11 -5.72 -0.40
CA ASP A 109 6.90 -5.41 -1.59
C ASP A 109 8.41 -5.64 -1.35
N LEU A 110 8.92 -5.24 -0.18
CA LEU A 110 10.29 -5.56 0.23
C LEU A 110 10.49 -7.07 0.44
N TRP A 111 9.52 -7.75 1.06
CA TRP A 111 9.58 -9.18 1.29
C TRP A 111 9.68 -9.97 -0.03
N ASP A 112 8.81 -9.69 -0.99
CA ASP A 112 8.84 -10.29 -2.32
C ASP A 112 10.18 -10.01 -3.03
N HIS A 113 10.62 -8.75 -3.01
CA HIS A 113 11.86 -8.35 -3.68
C HIS A 113 13.14 -8.97 -3.08
N TYR A 114 13.18 -9.18 -1.76
CA TYR A 114 14.37 -9.70 -1.06
C TYR A 114 14.38 -11.22 -0.85
N LEU A 115 13.24 -11.84 -0.56
CA LEU A 115 13.17 -13.27 -0.24
C LEU A 115 12.73 -14.16 -1.40
N LEU A 116 11.92 -13.63 -2.34
CA LEU A 116 11.41 -14.42 -3.45
C LEU A 116 12.25 -14.30 -4.72
N ARG A 117 13.48 -13.73 -4.69
CA ARG A 117 14.45 -13.65 -5.80
C ARG A 117 14.38 -14.87 -6.75
N PHE A 118 13.50 -14.78 -7.73
CA PHE A 118 13.24 -15.67 -8.85
C PHE A 118 12.94 -14.77 -10.05
#